data_AF-A0A814SDY7-F1
#
_entry.id   AF-A0A814SDY7-F1
#
_cell.length_a   1.000
_cell.length_b   1.000
_cell.length_c   1.000
_cell.angle_alpha   90.00
_cell.angle_beta   90.00
_cell.angle_gamma   90.00
#
_symmetry.space_group_name_H-M   'P 1'
#
loop_
_entity.id
_entity.type
_entity.pdbx_description
1 polymer ?
#
loop_
_entity_poly.entity_id
_entity_poly.type
_entity_poly.pdbx_seq_one_letter_code
_entity_poly.pdbx_strand_id
1 'polypeptide(L)'
;MPRGQHYSEETKELMFNVIKLIEGEKNGATIPLYNVNDRIMATLQISHGSLVNLKNELKQLEEEQQKFLNSSYLSNNSNNDHLYLRKNIKNERLRRRSSSPYTIPTIDQSRSTNTPRPVAKSPAKRSRGNAPSITIIIDNASWHREGTDDTKPSRRSWRKQMIANWLDDHHILYDNDISKAELLELAYENLPRKKYKVDEEAKMYRINILRLPMGHCTLNPIELAWANMKTYKRDRNTKFTLTEVTKLAQEWINNLDAREAISYVNHVKQYEKAFKKADIYVEEIEEELNDDYDEDNYSAYSADTDDE
;
A
#
# COMPACT_ATOMS: atom_id res chain seq x y z
N MET A 1 5.51 -13.53 12.85
CA MET A 1 5.18 -12.76 14.07
C MET A 1 4.73 -13.70 15.18
N PRO A 2 5.24 -13.49 16.41
CA PRO A 2 5.04 -14.41 17.52
C PRO A 2 3.59 -14.40 17.97
N ARG A 3 2.98 -15.58 18.07
CA ARG A 3 1.63 -15.77 18.61
C ARG A 3 1.75 -15.80 20.12
N GLY A 4 1.12 -14.85 20.82
CA GLY A 4 0.96 -14.91 22.28
C GLY A 4 2.07 -14.28 23.14
N GLN A 5 2.93 -13.42 22.57
CA GLN A 5 3.81 -12.57 23.38
C GLN A 5 3.08 -11.30 23.85
N HIS A 6 3.33 -10.91 25.10
CA HIS A 6 3.02 -9.57 25.58
C HIS A 6 3.97 -8.61 24.84
N TYR A 7 3.42 -7.76 23.98
CA TYR A 7 4.17 -6.67 23.35
C TYR A 7 4.70 -5.71 24.43
N SER A 8 5.90 -5.16 24.25
CA SER A 8 6.40 -4.06 25.07
C SER A 8 5.46 -2.85 24.95
N GLU A 9 5.48 -1.94 25.92
CA GLU A 9 4.63 -0.74 25.86
C GLU A 9 4.98 0.16 24.67
N GLU A 10 6.27 0.22 24.29
CA GLU A 10 6.76 0.98 23.12
C GLU A 10 6.21 0.39 21.82
N THR A 11 6.34 -0.94 21.65
CA THR A 11 5.78 -1.65 20.50
C THR A 11 4.26 -1.51 20.43
N LYS A 12 3.55 -1.55 21.57
CA LYS A 12 2.09 -1.31 21.60
C LYS A 12 1.73 0.10 21.15
N GLU A 13 2.49 1.12 21.55
CA GLU A 13 2.24 2.50 21.14
C GLU A 13 2.34 2.66 19.62
N LEU A 14 3.35 2.04 18.99
CA LEU A 14 3.48 2.00 17.53
C LEU A 14 2.32 1.25 16.86
N MET A 15 1.90 0.11 17.40
CA MET A 15 0.72 -0.61 16.90
C MET A 15 -0.57 0.21 17.03
N PHE A 16 -0.73 0.94 18.15
CA PHE A 16 -1.86 1.85 18.34
C PHE A 16 -1.85 3.01 17.34
N ASN A 17 -0.68 3.53 16.98
CA ASN A 17 -0.55 4.55 15.94
C ASN A 17 -1.02 4.03 14.57
N VAL A 18 -0.65 2.80 14.20
CA VAL A 18 -1.14 2.14 12.97
C VAL A 18 -2.65 1.93 13.01
N ILE A 19 -3.18 1.44 14.14
CA ILE A 19 -4.63 1.26 14.33
C ILE A 19 -5.37 2.60 14.18
N LYS A 20 -4.96 3.64 14.91
CA LYS A 20 -5.56 4.98 14.85
C LYS A 20 -5.49 5.58 13.45
N LEU A 21 -4.36 5.41 12.76
CA LEU A 21 -4.17 5.91 11.40
C LEU A 21 -5.16 5.27 10.44
N ILE A 22 -5.24 3.93 10.42
CA ILE A 22 -6.11 3.19 9.49
C ILE A 22 -7.59 3.35 9.86
N GLU A 23 -7.93 3.41 11.16
CA GLU A 23 -9.32 3.61 11.60
C GLU A 23 -9.81 5.05 11.40
N GLY A 24 -8.92 6.06 11.52
CA GLY A 24 -9.23 7.46 11.27
C GLY A 24 -9.69 7.74 9.83
N GLU A 25 -9.32 6.87 8.90
CA GLU A 25 -9.77 6.93 7.51
C GLU A 25 -11.24 6.59 7.32
N LYS A 26 -11.90 5.92 8.28
CA LYS A 26 -13.35 5.65 8.25
C LYS A 26 -14.18 6.93 8.15
N ASN A 27 -13.64 8.06 8.62
CA ASN A 27 -14.28 9.36 8.64
C ASN A 27 -13.83 10.27 7.47
N GLY A 28 -13.09 9.73 6.49
CA GLY A 28 -12.73 10.43 5.26
C GLY A 28 -13.95 10.75 4.40
N ALA A 29 -13.90 11.86 3.67
CA ALA A 29 -15.08 12.53 3.10
C ALA A 29 -15.85 11.78 1.99
N THR A 30 -15.55 10.52 1.63
CA THR A 30 -16.14 9.97 0.38
C THR A 30 -16.40 8.46 0.32
N ILE A 31 -15.70 7.57 1.05
CA ILE A 31 -16.02 6.11 1.00
C ILE A 31 -15.83 5.44 2.37
N PRO A 32 -16.85 4.75 2.91
CA PRO A 32 -16.68 3.86 4.05
C PRO A 32 -15.80 2.66 3.65
N LEU A 33 -14.63 2.55 4.27
CA LEU A 33 -13.70 1.45 4.04
C LEU A 33 -14.12 0.26 4.93
N TYR A 34 -14.74 -0.76 4.34
CA TYR A 34 -15.27 -1.91 5.10
C TYR A 34 -14.20 -2.95 5.47
N ASN A 35 -13.02 -2.90 4.85
CA ASN A 35 -11.91 -3.83 5.06
C ASN A 35 -10.86 -3.34 6.08
N VAL A 36 -11.23 -2.42 6.97
CA VAL A 36 -10.29 -1.79 7.93
C VAL A 36 -9.56 -2.81 8.79
N ASN A 37 -10.26 -3.83 9.31
CA ASN A 37 -9.63 -4.87 10.11
C ASN A 37 -8.63 -5.69 9.29
N ASP A 38 -8.99 -6.07 8.06
CA ASP A 38 -8.12 -6.85 7.18
C ASP A 38 -6.84 -6.07 6.84
N ARG A 39 -6.96 -4.75 6.63
CA ARG A 39 -5.82 -3.86 6.39
C ARG A 39 -4.91 -3.76 7.60
N ILE A 40 -5.46 -3.59 8.80
CA ILE A 40 -4.65 -3.54 10.02
C ILE A 40 -3.94 -4.89 10.22
N MET A 41 -4.66 -6.01 10.07
CA MET A 41 -4.08 -7.35 10.18
C MET A 41 -2.97 -7.59 9.15
N ALA A 42 -3.15 -7.14 7.91
CA ALA A 42 -2.14 -7.25 6.87
C ALA A 42 -0.92 -6.37 7.14
N THR A 43 -1.14 -5.12 7.56
CA THR A 43 -0.07 -4.12 7.81
C THR A 43 0.80 -4.55 8.98
N LEU A 44 0.16 -4.91 10.10
CA LEU A 44 0.86 -5.36 11.30
C LEU A 44 1.23 -6.85 11.26
N GLN A 45 0.82 -7.59 10.22
CA GLN A 45 0.97 -9.05 10.11
C GLN A 45 0.47 -9.84 11.35
N ILE A 46 -0.62 -9.35 11.97
CA ILE A 46 -1.19 -9.93 13.19
C ILE A 46 -2.47 -10.72 12.93
N SER A 47 -2.80 -11.60 13.88
CA SER A 47 -4.06 -12.34 13.87
C SER A 47 -5.25 -11.44 14.24
N HIS A 48 -6.46 -11.89 13.90
CA HIS A 48 -7.68 -11.21 14.30
C HIS A 48 -7.83 -11.10 15.83
N GLY A 49 -7.47 -12.14 16.57
CA GLY A 49 -7.52 -12.13 18.04
C GLY A 49 -6.57 -11.08 18.63
N SER A 50 -5.35 -10.99 18.11
CA SER A 50 -4.38 -9.96 18.50
C SER A 50 -4.91 -8.55 18.25
N LEU A 51 -5.53 -8.33 17.09
CA LEU A 51 -6.16 -7.04 16.76
C LEU A 51 -7.29 -6.68 17.72
N VAL A 52 -8.15 -7.63 18.09
CA VAL A 52 -9.24 -7.39 19.04
C VAL A 52 -8.69 -7.00 20.41
N ASN A 53 -7.65 -7.67 20.89
CA ASN A 53 -7.01 -7.35 22.17
C ASN A 53 -6.41 -5.95 22.17
N LEU A 54 -5.62 -5.61 21.14
CA LEU A 54 -5.02 -4.28 20.99
C LEU A 54 -6.08 -3.18 20.94
N LYS A 55 -7.20 -3.39 20.23
CA LYS A 55 -8.30 -2.42 20.19
C LYS A 55 -8.98 -2.24 21.55
N ASN A 56 -9.16 -3.32 22.30
CA ASN A 56 -9.74 -3.25 23.65
C ASN A 56 -8.82 -2.50 24.61
N GLU A 57 -7.52 -2.79 24.56
CA GLU A 57 -6.49 -2.11 25.37
C GLU A 57 -6.42 -0.62 25.03
N LEU A 58 -6.38 -0.28 23.74
CA LEU A 58 -6.40 1.10 23.27
C LEU A 58 -7.64 1.87 23.79
N LYS A 59 -8.81 1.22 23.75
CA LYS A 59 -10.06 1.80 24.26
C LYS A 59 -10.00 2.04 25.78
N GLN A 60 -9.44 1.09 26.53
CA GLN A 60 -9.26 1.24 27.99
C GLN A 60 -8.33 2.41 28.31
N LEU A 61 -7.20 2.54 27.61
CA LEU A 61 -6.27 3.65 27.77
C LEU A 61 -6.92 5.01 27.44
N GLU A 62 -7.72 5.08 26.38
CA GLU A 62 -8.48 6.29 26.03
C GLU A 62 -9.52 6.66 27.10
N GLU A 63 -10.23 5.67 27.65
CA GLU A 63 -11.18 5.86 28.75
C GLU A 63 -10.49 6.31 30.04
N GLU A 64 -9.32 5.76 30.35
CA GLU A 64 -8.50 6.15 31.51
C GLU A 64 -7.96 7.57 31.38
N GLN A 65 -7.41 7.94 30.21
CA GLN A 65 -6.98 9.32 29.95
C GLN A 65 -8.16 10.29 30.06
N GLN A 66 -9.33 9.93 29.56
CA GLN A 66 -10.52 10.78 29.66
C GLN A 66 -11.00 10.92 31.12
N LYS A 67 -10.97 9.85 31.91
CA LYS A 67 -11.26 9.89 33.36
C LYS A 67 -10.24 10.74 34.11
N PHE A 68 -8.95 10.60 33.81
CA PHE A 68 -7.90 11.42 34.40
C PHE A 68 -8.09 12.90 34.08
N LEU A 69 -8.35 13.24 32.82
CA LEU A 69 -8.66 14.62 32.41
C LEU A 69 -9.87 15.15 33.19
N ASN A 70 -10.99 14.42 33.22
CA ASN A 70 -12.20 14.82 33.93
C ASN A 70 -11.97 14.98 35.45
N SER A 71 -11.18 14.10 36.07
CA SER A 71 -10.81 14.18 37.48
C SER A 71 -9.88 15.36 37.77
N SER A 72 -8.94 15.67 36.87
CA SER A 72 -8.07 16.85 36.97
C SER A 72 -8.87 18.16 36.80
N TYR A 73 -9.88 18.17 35.94
CA TYR A 73 -10.81 19.30 35.78
C TYR A 73 -11.67 19.52 37.03
N LEU A 74 -12.11 18.44 37.69
CA LEU A 74 -12.88 18.52 38.93
C LEU A 74 -12.02 18.92 40.13
N SER A 75 -10.77 18.44 40.21
CA SER A 75 -9.79 18.82 41.23
C SER A 75 -9.36 20.29 41.12
N ASN A 76 -9.20 20.80 39.90
CA ASN A 76 -8.85 22.21 39.66
C ASN A 76 -10.01 23.19 39.87
N ASN A 77 -11.25 22.72 39.99
CA ASN A 77 -12.43 23.58 40.24
C ASN A 77 -12.71 23.85 41.73
N SER A 78 -11.92 23.29 42.66
CA SER A 78 -11.92 23.73 44.07
C SER A 78 -10.98 24.91 44.33
N ASN A 79 -10.20 25.35 43.35
CA ASN A 79 -9.43 26.60 43.38
C ASN A 79 -9.88 27.48 42.22
N ASN A 80 -10.85 28.37 42.47
CA ASN A 80 -11.25 29.40 41.52
C ASN A 80 -10.04 30.24 41.09
N ASP A 81 -9.70 30.20 39.80
CA ASP A 81 -9.32 31.33 38.94
C ASP A 81 -8.37 30.89 37.83
N HIS A 82 -8.86 30.30 36.72
CA HIS A 82 -8.11 30.33 35.45
C HIS A 82 -8.98 30.16 34.20
N LEU A 83 -10.17 30.77 34.18
CA LEU A 83 -11.01 30.86 32.97
C LEU A 83 -10.50 31.88 31.92
N TYR A 84 -9.28 32.39 32.06
CA TYR A 84 -8.70 33.40 31.14
C TYR A 84 -7.50 32.94 30.31
N LEU A 85 -7.05 31.67 30.40
CA LEU A 85 -5.83 31.22 29.68
C LEU A 85 -6.02 30.21 28.55
N ARG A 86 -7.24 30.01 28.02
CA ARG A 86 -7.47 29.10 26.87
C ARG A 86 -7.69 29.78 25.52
N LYS A 87 -7.70 31.12 25.46
CA LYS A 87 -7.83 31.87 24.19
C LYS A 87 -6.51 32.37 23.58
N ASN A 88 -5.36 32.24 24.25
CA ASN A 88 -4.09 32.79 23.73
C ASN A 88 -3.03 31.76 23.25
N ILE A 89 -3.17 30.46 23.50
CA ILE A 89 -2.14 29.48 23.08
C ILE A 89 -2.27 29.06 21.60
N LYS A 90 -3.44 29.23 20.96
CA LYS A 90 -3.60 28.99 19.51
C LYS A 90 -3.17 30.18 18.63
N ASN A 91 -3.15 31.40 19.15
CA ASN A 91 -2.79 32.60 18.39
C ASN A 91 -1.29 32.94 18.42
N GLU A 92 -0.51 32.35 19.34
CA GLU A 92 0.92 32.63 19.47
C GLU A 92 1.84 31.65 18.73
N ARG A 93 1.35 30.44 18.39
CA ARG A 93 2.07 29.49 17.53
C ARG A 93 1.92 29.74 16.02
N LEU A 94 0.94 30.55 15.60
CA LEU A 94 0.83 31.02 14.20
C LEU A 94 1.57 32.34 13.91
N ARG A 95 2.12 33.03 14.92
CA ARG A 95 2.88 34.28 14.74
C ARG A 95 4.40 34.15 14.80
N ARG A 96 4.95 32.95 15.01
CA ARG A 96 6.42 32.72 15.10
C ARG A 96 7.05 31.97 13.91
N ARG A 97 6.37 31.90 12.76
CA ARG A 97 6.96 31.43 11.49
C ARG A 97 6.83 32.42 10.32
N SER A 98 6.52 33.69 10.60
CA SER A 98 6.47 34.75 9.60
C SER A 98 7.37 35.93 10.02
N SER A 99 8.69 35.75 9.87
CA SER A 99 9.64 36.86 9.89
C SER A 99 11.01 36.39 9.39
N SER A 100 11.21 36.40 8.08
CA SER A 100 12.49 36.76 7.48
C SER A 100 12.20 37.44 6.12
N PRO A 101 12.57 38.73 5.96
CA PRO A 101 12.26 39.50 4.77
C PRO A 101 13.35 39.29 3.72
N TYR A 102 12.99 38.71 2.57
CA TYR A 102 13.84 38.81 1.39
C TYR A 102 13.13 39.61 0.30
N THR A 103 13.71 40.78 0.10
CA THR A 103 13.38 41.85 -0.84
C THR A 103 13.42 41.37 -2.28
N ILE A 104 12.36 41.70 -3.03
CA ILE A 104 12.29 41.62 -4.49
C ILE A 104 12.97 42.89 -5.04
N PRO A 105 14.02 42.80 -5.88
CA PRO A 105 14.42 43.91 -6.71
C PRO A 105 13.69 43.80 -8.05
N THR A 106 12.71 44.68 -8.25
CA THR A 106 12.30 45.11 -9.58
C THR A 106 13.28 46.19 -10.01
N ILE A 107 13.78 46.17 -11.26
CA ILE A 107 13.83 47.35 -12.15
C ILE A 107 14.44 46.97 -13.52
N ASP A 108 13.74 47.52 -14.50
CA ASP A 108 14.09 47.98 -15.84
C ASP A 108 14.23 47.10 -17.08
N GLN A 109 13.43 47.53 -18.05
CA GLN A 109 13.58 47.32 -19.47
C GLN A 109 14.39 48.50 -20.05
N SER A 110 15.63 48.28 -20.49
CA SER A 110 16.16 48.86 -21.74
C SER A 110 17.61 48.43 -22.01
N ARG A 111 17.96 48.45 -23.32
CA ARG A 111 19.29 48.35 -23.96
C ARG A 111 19.87 46.97 -24.30
N SER A 112 19.55 46.55 -25.54
CA SER A 112 20.49 46.38 -26.66
C SER A 112 21.99 46.34 -26.34
N THR A 113 22.67 45.22 -26.65
CA THR A 113 23.86 45.20 -27.54
C THR A 113 24.16 43.80 -28.07
N ASN A 114 24.67 43.79 -29.30
CA ASN A 114 25.02 42.66 -30.17
C ASN A 114 26.12 41.73 -29.60
N THR A 115 26.00 40.42 -29.83
CA THR A 115 27.14 39.51 -30.10
C THR A 115 26.67 38.20 -30.77
N PRO A 116 27.53 37.50 -31.54
CA PRO A 116 27.12 36.78 -32.75
C PRO A 116 26.69 35.33 -32.55
N ARG A 117 25.77 34.92 -33.42
CA ARG A 117 25.17 33.59 -33.59
C ARG A 117 26.19 32.52 -34.04
N PRO A 118 26.25 31.34 -33.40
CA PRO A 118 26.87 30.16 -34.00
C PRO A 118 25.90 29.44 -34.96
N VAL A 119 26.49 28.94 -36.03
CA VAL A 119 25.90 28.32 -37.22
C VAL A 119 24.97 27.15 -36.90
N ALA A 120 23.82 27.13 -37.58
CA ALA A 120 22.79 26.10 -37.45
C ALA A 120 23.33 24.71 -37.85
N LYS A 121 23.37 23.79 -36.90
CA LYS A 121 23.36 22.36 -37.20
C LYS A 121 21.91 21.94 -37.43
N SER A 122 21.65 21.35 -38.60
CA SER A 122 20.37 20.76 -38.98
C SER A 122 19.77 19.95 -37.81
N PRO A 123 18.47 20.06 -37.51
CA PRO A 123 17.89 19.30 -36.42
C PRO A 123 18.02 17.83 -36.76
N ALA A 124 18.88 17.12 -36.03
CA ALA A 124 18.87 15.67 -35.98
C ALA A 124 17.40 15.26 -35.72
N LYS A 125 16.88 14.34 -36.54
CA LYS A 125 15.60 13.69 -36.29
C LYS A 125 15.67 13.10 -34.87
N ARG A 126 15.17 13.83 -33.87
CA ARG A 126 14.89 13.28 -32.56
C ARG A 126 13.89 12.17 -32.81
N SER A 127 14.31 10.93 -32.60
CA SER A 127 13.39 9.83 -32.41
C SER A 127 12.37 10.31 -31.38
N ARG A 128 11.09 10.34 -31.77
CA ARG A 128 10.00 10.57 -30.81
C ARG A 128 9.92 9.31 -29.93
N GLY A 129 10.82 9.20 -28.97
CA GLY A 129 10.73 8.23 -27.88
C GLY A 129 9.79 8.76 -26.81
N ASN A 130 8.89 7.90 -26.34
CA ASN A 130 7.81 8.14 -25.37
C ASN A 130 6.51 8.74 -25.93
N ALA A 131 5.76 7.92 -26.67
CA ALA A 131 4.31 7.92 -26.49
C ALA A 131 4.00 7.57 -25.02
N PRO A 132 2.95 8.12 -24.39
CA PRO A 132 2.63 7.80 -23.01
C PRO A 132 2.34 6.30 -22.89
N SER A 133 3.11 5.60 -22.06
CA SER A 133 2.82 4.21 -21.70
C SER A 133 1.51 4.20 -20.91
N ILE A 134 0.43 3.72 -21.52
CA ILE A 134 -0.83 3.48 -20.82
C ILE A 134 -0.52 2.52 -19.67
N THR A 135 -0.92 2.89 -18.45
CA THR A 135 -0.80 2.02 -17.29
C THR A 135 -2.18 1.59 -16.84
N ILE A 136 -2.40 0.28 -16.74
CA ILE A 136 -3.62 -0.29 -16.16
C ILE A 136 -3.31 -0.76 -14.75
N ILE A 137 -4.13 -0.31 -13.79
CA ILE A 137 -4.05 -0.73 -12.40
C ILE A 137 -5.00 -1.92 -12.22
N ILE A 138 -4.50 -3.03 -11.71
CA ILE A 138 -5.30 -4.23 -11.42
C ILE A 138 -5.12 -4.64 -9.96
N ASP A 139 -6.18 -5.20 -9.38
CA ASP A 139 -6.10 -5.83 -8.08
C ASP A 139 -5.31 -7.15 -8.16
N ASN A 140 -4.87 -7.65 -7.02
CA ASN A 140 -4.04 -8.85 -6.96
C ASN A 140 -4.89 -10.11 -6.78
N ALA A 141 -5.95 -10.23 -7.58
CA ALA A 141 -6.81 -11.41 -7.57
C ALA A 141 -6.12 -12.62 -8.23
N SER A 142 -6.58 -13.83 -7.87
CA SER A 142 -5.96 -15.09 -8.34
C SER A 142 -6.01 -15.26 -9.86
N TRP A 143 -7.09 -14.81 -10.51
CA TRP A 143 -7.23 -14.87 -11.97
C TRP A 143 -6.25 -13.96 -12.71
N HIS A 144 -5.84 -12.84 -12.11
CA HIS A 144 -4.78 -12.00 -12.68
C HIS A 144 -3.38 -12.60 -12.53
N ARG A 145 -3.23 -13.69 -11.74
CA ARG A 145 -1.95 -14.37 -11.48
C ARG A 145 -1.77 -15.66 -12.27
N GLU A 146 -2.55 -15.85 -13.33
CA GLU A 146 -2.35 -16.98 -14.21
C GLU A 146 -0.97 -16.90 -14.88
N GLY A 147 -0.11 -17.87 -14.56
CA GLY A 147 1.22 -17.98 -15.16
C GLY A 147 1.12 -18.24 -16.65
N THR A 148 2.17 -17.89 -17.38
CA THR A 148 2.37 -18.40 -18.75
C THR A 148 2.83 -19.86 -18.71
N ASP A 149 2.62 -20.62 -19.77
CA ASP A 149 2.92 -22.06 -19.76
C ASP A 149 4.42 -22.36 -19.59
N ASP A 150 5.29 -21.45 -20.03
CA ASP A 150 6.75 -21.47 -19.82
C ASP A 150 7.16 -21.22 -18.36
N THR A 151 6.34 -20.54 -17.55
CA THR A 151 6.73 -20.19 -16.16
C THR A 151 5.88 -20.86 -15.09
N LYS A 152 4.97 -21.75 -15.49
CA LYS A 152 4.19 -22.55 -14.55
C LYS A 152 5.07 -23.64 -13.95
N PRO A 153 5.06 -23.82 -12.62
CA PRO A 153 5.70 -24.99 -12.02
C PRO A 153 5.06 -26.27 -12.52
N SER A 154 5.91 -27.25 -12.81
CA SER A 154 5.50 -28.63 -12.98
C SER A 154 4.68 -29.04 -11.74
N ARG A 155 3.49 -29.59 -11.95
CA ARG A 155 2.59 -29.95 -10.83
C ARG A 155 2.81 -31.41 -10.47
N ARG A 156 2.70 -31.76 -9.18
CA ARG A 156 2.70 -33.18 -8.74
C ARG A 156 1.69 -34.05 -9.49
N SER A 157 0.56 -33.46 -9.92
CA SER A 157 -0.48 -34.13 -10.69
C SER A 157 -0.14 -34.38 -12.17
N TRP A 158 0.91 -33.75 -12.72
CA TRP A 158 1.33 -33.99 -14.09
C TRP A 158 1.82 -35.43 -14.28
N ARG A 159 1.62 -35.97 -15.48
CA ARG A 159 2.22 -37.26 -15.87
C ARG A 159 3.72 -37.08 -16.07
N LYS A 160 4.51 -38.15 -15.87
CA LYS A 160 5.98 -38.13 -16.06
C LYS A 160 6.38 -37.48 -17.39
N GLN A 161 5.71 -37.88 -18.48
CA GLN A 161 5.96 -37.33 -19.82
C GLN A 161 5.72 -35.81 -19.94
N MET A 162 4.74 -35.26 -19.22
CA MET A 162 4.49 -33.81 -19.28
C MET A 162 5.60 -33.02 -18.61
N ILE A 163 6.22 -33.58 -17.55
CA ILE A 163 7.35 -32.96 -16.86
C ILE A 163 8.60 -33.06 -17.75
N ALA A 164 8.82 -34.23 -18.38
CA ALA A 164 9.87 -34.44 -19.36
C ALA A 164 9.78 -33.44 -20.54
N ASN A 165 8.61 -33.34 -21.18
CA ASN A 165 8.41 -32.37 -22.27
C ASN A 165 8.68 -30.92 -21.82
N TRP A 166 8.31 -30.56 -20.59
CA TRP A 166 8.59 -29.22 -20.07
C TRP A 166 10.10 -28.99 -19.91
N LEU A 167 10.85 -29.99 -19.42
CA LEU A 167 12.32 -29.91 -19.31
C LEU A 167 12.96 -29.81 -20.71
N ASP A 168 12.46 -30.57 -21.69
CA ASP A 168 12.91 -30.51 -23.09
C ASP A 168 12.69 -29.12 -23.69
N ASP A 169 11.50 -28.53 -23.48
CA ASP A 169 11.14 -27.18 -23.93
C ASP A 169 12.03 -26.10 -23.29
N HIS A 170 12.55 -26.36 -22.09
CA HIS A 170 13.50 -25.49 -21.37
C HIS A 170 14.97 -25.86 -21.60
N HIS A 171 15.23 -26.86 -22.46
CA HIS A 171 16.57 -27.37 -22.77
C HIS A 171 17.37 -27.86 -21.55
N ILE A 172 16.68 -28.49 -20.59
CA ILE A 172 17.27 -29.06 -19.38
C ILE A 172 17.50 -30.57 -19.58
N LEU A 173 18.75 -31.00 -19.42
CA LEU A 173 19.14 -32.40 -19.58
C LEU A 173 18.77 -33.23 -18.35
N TYR A 174 18.34 -34.47 -18.57
CA TYR A 174 18.04 -35.45 -17.53
C TYR A 174 18.34 -36.87 -18.03
N ASP A 175 18.59 -37.80 -17.10
CA ASP A 175 18.90 -39.19 -17.42
C ASP A 175 17.66 -39.98 -17.87
N ASN A 176 17.81 -40.97 -18.74
CA ASN A 176 16.68 -41.76 -19.27
C ASN A 176 15.92 -42.54 -18.18
N ASP A 177 16.60 -42.94 -17.10
CA ASP A 177 16.04 -43.74 -16.01
C ASP A 177 15.53 -42.91 -14.82
N ILE A 178 15.56 -41.57 -14.93
CA ILE A 178 15.14 -40.65 -13.89
C ILE A 178 13.70 -40.91 -13.44
N SER A 179 13.44 -40.85 -12.14
CA SER A 179 12.10 -41.03 -11.59
C SER A 179 11.22 -39.79 -11.84
N LYS A 180 9.90 -39.94 -11.66
CA LYS A 180 8.98 -38.80 -11.72
C LYS A 180 9.29 -37.76 -10.62
N ALA A 181 9.74 -38.20 -9.45
CA ALA A 181 10.05 -37.32 -8.33
C ALA A 181 11.27 -36.45 -8.65
N GLU A 182 12.34 -37.06 -9.15
CA GLU A 182 13.58 -36.37 -9.55
C GLU A 182 13.34 -35.41 -10.73
N LEU A 183 12.53 -35.79 -11.73
CA LEU A 183 12.12 -34.86 -12.80
C LEU A 183 11.38 -33.64 -12.26
N LEU A 184 10.53 -33.85 -11.26
CA LEU A 184 9.75 -32.78 -10.66
C LEU A 184 10.66 -31.83 -9.87
N GLU A 185 11.59 -32.38 -9.09
CA GLU A 185 12.61 -31.63 -8.35
C GLU A 185 13.46 -30.80 -9.30
N LEU A 186 14.02 -31.41 -10.34
CA LEU A 186 14.82 -30.73 -11.36
C LEU A 186 14.05 -29.59 -12.05
N ALA A 187 12.76 -29.80 -12.34
CA ALA A 187 11.90 -28.75 -12.91
C ALA A 187 11.62 -27.60 -11.93
N TYR A 188 11.53 -27.87 -10.62
CA TYR A 188 11.39 -26.84 -9.60
C TYR A 188 12.69 -26.04 -9.39
N GLU A 189 13.84 -26.69 -9.42
CA GLU A 189 15.15 -26.04 -9.30
C GLU A 189 15.44 -25.10 -10.47
N ASN A 190 14.95 -25.44 -11.66
CA ASN A 190 15.17 -24.66 -12.88
C ASN A 190 13.99 -23.74 -13.23
N LEU A 191 13.14 -23.42 -12.26
CA LEU A 191 11.94 -22.65 -12.54
C LEU A 191 12.29 -21.19 -12.93
N PRO A 192 11.89 -20.72 -14.13
CA PRO A 192 12.17 -19.35 -14.52
C PRO A 192 11.36 -18.36 -13.68
N ARG A 193 11.78 -17.09 -13.74
CA ARG A 193 11.02 -16.01 -13.11
C ARG A 193 9.58 -16.02 -13.62
N LYS A 194 8.64 -16.04 -12.68
CA LYS A 194 7.20 -16.07 -12.97
C LYS A 194 6.78 -14.93 -13.89
N LYS A 195 6.12 -15.28 -15.00
CA LYS A 195 5.46 -14.35 -15.93
C LYS A 195 3.96 -14.62 -15.88
N TYR A 196 3.17 -13.57 -16.10
CA TYR A 196 1.72 -13.68 -16.09
C TYR A 196 1.17 -13.41 -17.48
N LYS A 197 0.13 -14.17 -17.87
CA LYS A 197 -0.49 -14.03 -19.20
C LYS A 197 -0.95 -12.61 -19.49
N VAL A 198 -1.55 -11.95 -18.50
CA VAL A 198 -2.04 -10.57 -18.64
C VAL A 198 -0.90 -9.56 -18.88
N ASP A 199 0.28 -9.77 -18.28
CA ASP A 199 1.44 -8.90 -18.45
C ASP A 199 2.03 -9.06 -19.85
N GLU A 200 2.15 -10.30 -20.34
CA GLU A 200 2.64 -10.58 -21.69
C GLU A 200 1.69 -10.03 -22.76
N GLU A 201 0.37 -10.20 -22.58
CA GLU A 201 -0.63 -9.61 -23.48
C GLU A 201 -0.56 -8.08 -23.48
N ALA A 202 -0.54 -7.45 -22.30
CA ALA A 202 -0.44 -5.99 -22.17
C ALA A 202 0.85 -5.43 -22.81
N LYS A 203 1.96 -6.15 -22.68
CA LYS A 203 3.26 -5.79 -23.25
C LYS A 203 3.21 -5.72 -24.78
N MET A 204 2.44 -6.57 -25.45
CA MET A 204 2.24 -6.50 -26.91
C MET A 204 1.68 -5.15 -27.35
N TYR A 205 0.87 -4.52 -26.51
CA TYR A 205 0.27 -3.19 -26.74
C TYR A 205 1.05 -2.04 -26.09
N ARG A 206 2.24 -2.30 -25.53
CA ARG A 206 3.04 -1.31 -24.77
C ARG A 206 2.27 -0.73 -23.57
N ILE A 207 1.38 -1.53 -22.98
CA ILE A 207 0.65 -1.21 -21.77
C ILE A 207 1.44 -1.73 -20.57
N ASN A 208 1.61 -0.89 -19.56
CA ASN A 208 2.19 -1.27 -18.28
C ASN A 208 1.08 -1.76 -17.33
N ILE A 209 1.32 -2.87 -16.63
CA ILE A 209 0.42 -3.37 -15.60
C ILE A 209 0.97 -2.97 -14.24
N LEU A 210 0.18 -2.23 -13.45
CA LEU A 210 0.47 -1.93 -12.05
C LEU A 210 -0.43 -2.82 -11.17
N ARG A 211 0.17 -3.74 -10.43
CA ARG A 211 -0.54 -4.64 -9.51
C ARG A 211 -0.55 -4.04 -8.11
N LEU A 212 -1.71 -4.02 -7.49
CA LEU A 212 -1.84 -3.56 -6.10
C LEU A 212 -1.33 -4.63 -5.11
N PRO A 213 -0.94 -4.24 -3.89
CA PRO A 213 -0.73 -5.19 -2.80
C PRO A 213 -2.02 -5.97 -2.47
N MET A 214 -1.89 -7.21 -2.00
CA MET A 214 -3.04 -8.03 -1.61
C MET A 214 -3.81 -7.39 -0.46
N GLY A 215 -5.14 -7.31 -0.55
CA GLY A 215 -5.98 -6.75 0.52
C GLY A 215 -6.11 -5.22 0.52
N HIS A 216 -5.44 -4.52 -0.40
CA HIS A 216 -5.46 -3.05 -0.48
C HIS A 216 -6.30 -2.54 -1.67
N CYS A 217 -7.56 -2.97 -1.79
CA CYS A 217 -8.47 -2.44 -2.82
C CYS A 217 -8.69 -0.92 -2.70
N THR A 218 -8.43 -0.34 -1.52
CA THR A 218 -8.44 1.11 -1.28
C THR A 218 -7.39 1.87 -2.09
N LEU A 219 -6.37 1.16 -2.59
CA LEU A 219 -5.38 1.69 -3.52
C LEU A 219 -5.81 1.58 -5.00
N ASN A 220 -7.03 1.12 -5.27
CA ASN A 220 -7.56 1.04 -6.63
C ASN A 220 -8.49 2.23 -6.92
N PRO A 221 -8.08 3.18 -7.79
CA PRO A 221 -8.93 4.34 -8.10
C PRO A 221 -10.28 3.96 -8.71
N ILE A 222 -10.41 2.78 -9.34
CA ILE A 222 -11.67 2.35 -9.94
C ILE A 222 -12.77 2.13 -8.89
N GLU A 223 -12.42 1.83 -7.63
CA GLU A 223 -13.41 1.67 -6.56
C GLU A 223 -14.15 2.98 -6.27
N LEU A 224 -13.45 4.11 -6.39
CA LEU A 224 -14.04 5.45 -6.29
C LEU A 224 -14.98 5.73 -7.46
N ALA A 225 -14.54 5.41 -8.68
CA ALA A 225 -15.38 5.52 -9.88
C ALA A 225 -16.65 4.65 -9.75
N TRP A 226 -16.52 3.40 -9.29
CA TRP A 226 -17.65 2.50 -9.05
C TRP A 226 -18.61 3.05 -7.99
N ALA A 227 -18.09 3.57 -6.87
CA ALA A 227 -18.91 4.17 -5.83
C ALA A 227 -19.73 5.35 -6.37
N ASN A 228 -19.09 6.25 -7.12
CA ASN A 228 -19.76 7.41 -7.70
C ASN A 228 -20.80 7.03 -8.75
N MET A 229 -20.48 6.11 -9.67
CA MET A 229 -21.45 5.63 -10.65
C MET A 229 -22.64 4.93 -9.98
N LYS A 230 -22.41 4.12 -8.94
CA LYS A 230 -23.49 3.47 -8.18
C LYS A 230 -24.42 4.51 -7.54
N THR A 231 -23.86 5.55 -6.93
CA THR A 231 -24.63 6.67 -6.37
C THR A 231 -25.42 7.39 -7.46
N TYR A 232 -24.77 7.76 -8.57
CA TYR A 232 -25.41 8.42 -9.71
C TYR A 232 -26.63 7.64 -10.22
N LYS A 233 -26.50 6.32 -10.36
CA LYS A 233 -27.59 5.44 -10.79
C LYS A 233 -28.68 5.35 -9.73
N ARG A 234 -28.33 5.13 -8.46
CA ARG A 234 -29.31 5.04 -7.37
C ARG A 234 -30.21 6.26 -7.32
N ASP A 235 -29.63 7.45 -7.47
CA ASP A 235 -30.34 8.71 -7.33
C ASP A 235 -31.25 9.04 -8.55
N ARG A 236 -31.05 8.35 -9.69
CA ARG A 236 -31.77 8.61 -10.96
C ARG A 236 -32.60 7.43 -11.46
N ASN A 237 -32.38 6.23 -10.93
CA ASN A 237 -33.08 5.04 -11.38
C ASN A 237 -34.49 5.00 -10.79
N THR A 238 -35.45 5.54 -11.53
CA THR A 238 -36.87 5.58 -11.15
C THR A 238 -37.65 4.35 -11.62
N LYS A 239 -37.13 3.62 -12.62
CA LYS A 239 -37.84 2.50 -13.26
C LYS A 239 -37.40 1.13 -12.76
N PHE A 240 -36.26 1.04 -12.05
CA PHE A 240 -35.71 -0.20 -11.50
C PHE A 240 -35.52 -1.33 -12.54
N THR A 241 -35.29 -1.00 -13.81
CA THR A 241 -35.04 -1.97 -14.89
C THR A 241 -33.56 -2.02 -15.27
N LEU A 242 -33.11 -3.17 -15.79
CA LEU A 242 -31.74 -3.33 -16.30
C LEU A 242 -31.44 -2.40 -17.48
N THR A 243 -32.44 -2.11 -18.32
CA THR A 243 -32.30 -1.18 -19.44
C THR A 243 -31.98 0.23 -18.97
N GLU A 244 -32.69 0.73 -17.96
CA GLU A 244 -32.43 2.07 -17.40
C GLU A 244 -31.09 2.09 -16.66
N VAL A 245 -30.74 1.03 -15.92
CA VAL A 245 -29.41 0.90 -15.28
C VAL A 245 -28.28 0.97 -16.30
N THR A 246 -28.42 0.30 -17.44
CA THR A 246 -27.42 0.28 -18.51
C THR A 246 -27.28 1.66 -19.15
N LYS A 247 -28.41 2.30 -19.46
CA LYS A 247 -28.44 3.66 -20.00
C LYS A 247 -27.77 4.67 -19.05
N LEU A 248 -28.12 4.66 -17.76
CA LEU A 248 -27.54 5.57 -16.76
C LEU A 248 -26.05 5.31 -16.52
N ALA A 249 -25.61 4.05 -16.60
CA ALA A 249 -24.18 3.73 -16.53
C ALA A 249 -23.42 4.34 -17.72
N GLN A 250 -23.94 4.17 -18.94
CA GLN A 250 -23.32 4.71 -20.14
C GLN A 250 -23.32 6.25 -20.13
N GLU A 251 -24.40 6.87 -19.68
CA GLU A 251 -24.49 8.31 -19.50
C GLU A 251 -23.43 8.82 -18.52
N TRP A 252 -23.27 8.14 -17.37
CA TRP A 252 -22.24 8.50 -16.40
C TRP A 252 -20.83 8.37 -16.98
N ILE A 253 -20.52 7.27 -17.67
CA ILE A 253 -19.22 7.04 -18.31
C ILE A 253 -18.92 8.15 -19.35
N ASN A 254 -19.90 8.52 -20.16
CA ASN A 254 -19.75 9.56 -21.18
C ASN A 254 -19.55 10.97 -20.59
N ASN A 255 -20.08 11.20 -19.38
CA ASN A 255 -19.98 12.47 -18.67
C ASN A 255 -18.79 12.55 -17.71
N LEU A 256 -18.06 11.44 -17.50
CA LEU A 256 -16.89 11.41 -16.61
C LEU A 256 -15.80 12.32 -17.17
N ASP A 257 -15.56 13.45 -16.50
CA ASP A 257 -14.56 14.41 -16.93
C ASP A 257 -13.15 14.06 -16.39
N ALA A 258 -12.12 14.60 -17.07
CA ALA A 258 -10.73 14.31 -16.71
C ALA A 258 -10.35 14.79 -15.30
N ARG A 259 -10.96 15.87 -14.79
CA ARG A 259 -10.67 16.40 -13.44
C ARG A 259 -11.21 15.46 -12.38
N GLU A 260 -12.41 14.92 -12.60
CA GLU A 260 -13.01 13.92 -11.72
C GLU A 260 -12.18 12.64 -11.71
N ALA A 261 -11.76 12.13 -12.87
CA ALA A 261 -10.87 10.97 -12.94
C ALA A 261 -9.52 11.20 -12.21
N ILE A 262 -8.92 12.38 -12.38
CA ILE A 262 -7.70 12.77 -11.66
C ILE A 262 -7.93 12.84 -10.15
N SER A 263 -9.12 13.27 -9.71
CA SER A 263 -9.46 13.34 -8.29
C SER A 263 -9.42 11.97 -7.62
N TYR A 264 -9.85 10.90 -8.32
CA TYR A 264 -9.81 9.53 -7.79
C TYR A 264 -8.37 9.06 -7.57
N VAL A 265 -7.50 9.33 -8.55
CA VAL A 265 -6.07 9.00 -8.44
C VAL A 265 -5.41 9.77 -7.30
N ASN A 266 -5.73 11.07 -7.17
CA ASN A 266 -5.20 11.90 -6.09
C ASN A 266 -5.67 11.44 -4.71
N HIS A 267 -6.91 10.96 -4.60
CA HIS A 267 -7.45 10.41 -3.36
C HIS A 267 -6.66 9.15 -2.95
N VAL A 268 -6.44 8.22 -3.88
CA VAL A 268 -5.63 7.02 -3.64
C VAL A 268 -4.20 7.35 -3.21
N LYS A 269 -3.58 8.39 -3.79
CA LYS A 269 -2.24 8.85 -3.37
C LYS A 269 -2.18 9.35 -1.93
N GLN A 270 -3.30 9.80 -1.36
CA GLN A 270 -3.36 10.17 0.06
C GLN A 270 -3.32 8.91 0.95
N TYR A 271 -4.08 7.87 0.58
CA TYR A 271 -3.99 6.57 1.26
C TYR A 271 -2.61 5.94 1.13
N GLU A 272 -1.98 6.02 -0.05
CA GLU A 272 -0.61 5.54 -0.25
C GLU A 272 0.37 6.21 0.74
N LYS A 273 0.25 7.52 0.96
CA LYS A 273 1.09 8.23 1.95
C LYS A 273 0.81 7.77 3.38
N ALA A 274 -0.45 7.51 3.72
CA ALA A 274 -0.81 6.98 5.03
C ALA A 274 -0.21 5.58 5.24
N PHE A 275 -0.30 4.70 4.24
CA PHE A 275 0.31 3.37 4.31
C PHE A 275 1.83 3.43 4.44
N LYS A 276 2.52 4.25 3.65
CA LYS A 276 3.97 4.42 3.79
C LYS A 276 4.38 4.89 5.19
N LYS A 277 3.54 5.70 5.83
CA LYS A 277 3.76 6.10 7.22
C LYS A 277 3.54 4.94 8.19
N ALA A 278 2.54 4.09 7.94
CA ALA A 278 2.32 2.88 8.71
C ALA A 278 3.49 1.89 8.56
N ASP A 279 4.02 1.74 7.35
CA ASP A 279 5.17 0.85 7.07
C ASP A 279 6.40 1.28 7.88
N ILE A 280 6.68 2.59 7.97
CA ILE A 280 7.76 3.12 8.82
C ILE A 280 7.56 2.72 10.29
N TYR A 281 6.33 2.81 10.82
CA TYR A 281 6.07 2.37 12.19
C TYR A 281 6.26 0.86 12.38
N VAL A 282 5.99 0.06 11.35
CA VAL A 282 6.23 -1.40 11.40
C VAL A 282 7.73 -1.69 11.39
N GLU A 283 8.52 -0.97 10.58
CA GLU A 283 9.98 -1.07 10.60
C GLU A 283 10.55 -0.73 11.98
N GLU A 284 10.07 0.35 12.62
CA GLU A 284 10.45 0.72 13.99
C GLU A 284 10.08 -0.38 15.01
N ILE A 285 8.91 -1.01 14.89
CA ILE A 285 8.53 -2.17 15.73
C ILE A 285 9.48 -3.36 15.52
N GLU A 286 9.83 -3.66 14.26
CA GLU A 286 10.70 -4.79 13.94
C GLU A 286 12.13 -4.58 14.49
N GLU A 287 12.63 -3.35 14.47
CA GLU A 287 13.90 -2.98 15.10
C GLU A 287 13.85 -3.17 16.62
N GLU A 288 12.84 -2.63 17.31
CA GLU A 288 12.64 -2.81 18.76
C GLU A 288 12.56 -4.29 19.16
N LEU A 289 11.87 -5.12 18.38
CA LEU A 289 11.72 -6.54 18.68
C LEU A 289 13.02 -7.34 18.44
N ASN A 290 13.94 -6.85 17.61
CA ASN A 290 15.23 -7.50 17.37
C ASN A 290 16.26 -7.15 18.46
N ASP A 291 16.17 -5.96 19.04
CA ASP A 291 17.05 -5.52 20.14
C ASP A 291 16.81 -6.30 21.46
N ASP A 292 15.69 -7.03 21.58
CA ASP A 292 15.35 -7.86 22.74
C ASP A 292 15.89 -9.32 22.63
N TYR A 293 16.57 -9.67 21.53
CA TYR A 293 17.27 -10.94 21.35
C TYR A 293 18.78 -10.78 21.59
N ASP A 294 19.15 -10.39 22.82
CA ASP A 294 20.55 -10.47 23.24
C ASP A 294 21.03 -11.94 23.38
N GLU A 295 22.30 -12.11 23.02
CA GLU A 295 23.03 -13.30 22.59
C GLU A 295 23.39 -14.31 23.70
N ASP A 296 22.49 -14.63 24.65
CA ASP A 296 22.86 -15.37 25.88
C ASP A 296 22.35 -16.83 25.97
N ASN A 297 22.38 -17.61 24.88
CA ASN A 297 22.22 -19.07 25.00
C ASN A 297 22.98 -19.91 23.95
N TYR A 298 24.30 -19.74 23.90
CA TYR A 298 25.21 -20.77 23.41
C TYR A 298 26.23 -21.13 24.50
N SER A 299 25.74 -21.71 25.61
CA SER A 299 26.60 -22.44 26.56
C SER A 299 26.43 -23.94 26.37
N ALA A 300 27.35 -24.48 25.57
CA ALA A 300 27.93 -25.82 25.67
C ALA A 300 27.06 -26.98 26.19
N TYR A 301 26.34 -27.66 25.30
CA TYR A 301 26.27 -29.12 25.36
C TYR A 301 27.54 -29.69 24.73
N SER A 302 28.64 -29.69 25.50
CA SER A 302 29.75 -30.61 25.20
C SER A 302 29.38 -31.95 25.81
N ALA A 303 29.25 -32.94 24.95
CA ALA A 303 28.96 -34.32 25.27
C ALA A 303 30.05 -34.92 26.17
N ASP A 304 29.63 -35.50 27.29
CA ASP A 304 30.34 -36.57 27.97
C ASP A 304 29.35 -37.73 28.11
N THR A 305 29.54 -38.75 27.28
CA THR A 305 29.37 -40.18 27.62
C THR A 305 30.01 -41.00 26.50
N ASP A 306 31.32 -41.20 26.62
CA ASP A 306 31.95 -42.43 26.15
C ASP A 306 31.58 -43.53 27.17
N ASP A 307 30.86 -44.56 26.73
CA ASP A 307 30.72 -45.83 27.44
C ASP A 307 31.20 -46.95 26.49
N GLU A 308 32.23 -47.66 26.94
CA GLU A 308 32.60 -49.02 26.53
C GLU A 308 31.62 -50.07 27.08
#